data_AF-A0A1E7FCF3-F1
#
_entry.id   AF-A0A1E7FCF3-F1
#
_cell.length_a   1.000
_cell.length_b   1.000
_cell.length_c   1.000
_cell.angle_alpha   90.00
_cell.angle_beta   90.00
_cell.angle_gamma   90.00
#
_symmetry.space_group_name_H-M   'P 1'
#
loop_
_entity.id
_entity.type
_entity.pdbx_description
1 polymer ?
#
loop_
_entity_poly.entity_id
_entity_poly.type
_entity_poly.pdbx_seq_one_letter_code
_entity_poly.pdbx_strand_id
1 'polypeptide(L)'
;MGLTVWYEPPPGAPRSNLNRGGYYVESARTPAFITKLSKARPITIIPVAVCTIAAFCFVPLMGQKGLPSTMSPEHVAAQRAYMRYHNMNPIFGISSKRARAADPDP
;
A
#
# COMPACT_ATOMS: atom_id res chain seq x y z
N MET A 1 -11.90 46.33 -26.84
CA MET A 1 -12.65 45.07 -26.66
C MET A 1 -11.67 43.92 -26.81
N GLY A 2 -11.22 43.35 -25.69
CA GLY A 2 -10.22 42.28 -25.71
C GLY A 2 -10.88 40.93 -25.97
N LEU A 3 -10.42 40.21 -27.00
CA LEU A 3 -10.84 38.85 -27.29
C LEU A 3 -10.35 37.92 -26.17
N THR A 4 -11.26 37.42 -25.33
CA THR A 4 -10.96 36.31 -24.41
C THR A 4 -10.86 35.03 -25.23
N VAL A 5 -9.64 34.61 -25.54
CA VAL A 5 -9.38 33.32 -26.20
C VAL A 5 -9.68 32.21 -25.19
N TRP A 6 -10.76 31.46 -25.44
CA TRP A 6 -11.05 30.22 -24.75
C TRP A 6 -9.99 29.18 -25.16
N TYR A 7 -8.98 28.98 -24.32
CA TYR A 7 -8.00 27.92 -24.52
C TYR A 7 -8.61 26.59 -24.09
N GLU A 8 -9.03 25.77 -25.06
CA GLU A 8 -9.38 24.38 -24.81
C GLU A 8 -8.09 23.56 -24.78
N PRO A 9 -7.72 22.96 -23.62
CA PRO A 9 -6.43 22.28 -23.51
C PRO A 9 -6.40 21.02 -24.39
N PRO A 10 -5.25 20.71 -25.03
CA PRO A 10 -5.10 19.57 -25.92
C PRO A 10 -5.52 18.26 -25.26
N PRO A 11 -6.07 17.28 -26.02
CA PRO A 11 -6.38 15.95 -25.52
C PRO A 11 -5.07 15.23 -25.17
N GLY A 12 -4.59 15.42 -23.95
CA GLY A 12 -3.29 14.93 -23.47
C GLY A 12 -2.53 15.89 -22.55
N ALA A 13 -3.01 17.11 -22.33
CA ALA A 13 -2.34 18.06 -21.44
C ALA A 13 -2.29 17.55 -19.97
N PRO A 14 -1.16 17.72 -19.26
CA PRO A 14 -1.07 17.37 -17.86
C PRO A 14 -2.05 18.22 -17.03
N ARG A 15 -3.04 17.54 -16.45
CA ARG A 15 -3.78 17.94 -15.23
C ARG A 15 -4.68 19.19 -15.34
N SER A 16 -5.78 19.08 -16.07
CA SER A 16 -7.01 19.81 -15.74
C SER A 16 -8.17 18.83 -15.57
N ASN A 17 -8.98 19.01 -14.53
CA ASN A 17 -10.09 18.12 -14.19
C ASN A 17 -11.23 18.10 -15.24
N LEU A 18 -11.13 18.92 -16.30
CA LEU A 18 -12.24 19.15 -17.23
C LEU A 18 -12.25 18.21 -18.44
N ASN A 19 -11.10 17.70 -18.91
CA ASN A 19 -11.03 16.85 -20.12
C ASN A 19 -10.04 15.69 -19.95
N ARG A 20 -10.24 14.84 -18.94
CA ARG A 20 -9.50 13.58 -18.85
C ARG A 20 -10.08 12.59 -19.87
N GLY A 21 -9.46 12.48 -21.04
CA GLY A 21 -9.68 11.36 -21.95
C GLY A 21 -9.46 10.06 -21.18
N GLY A 22 -10.44 9.14 -21.21
CA GLY A 22 -10.29 7.87 -20.52
C GLY A 22 -9.12 7.11 -21.14
N TYR A 23 -8.09 6.79 -20.36
CA TYR A 23 -6.94 6.02 -20.84
C TYR A 23 -7.42 4.72 -21.50
N TYR A 24 -7.34 4.62 -22.83
CA TYR A 24 -7.66 3.42 -23.62
C TYR A 24 -9.10 2.87 -23.49
N VAL A 25 -10.07 3.69 -23.05
CA VAL A 25 -11.45 3.26 -22.77
C VAL A 25 -12.44 3.64 -23.89
N GLU A 26 -11.95 4.01 -25.08
CA GLU A 26 -12.79 4.25 -26.28
C GLU A 26 -13.26 2.94 -26.93
N SER A 27 -13.71 1.98 -26.12
CA SER A 27 -14.40 0.80 -26.62
C SER A 27 -15.89 0.98 -26.31
N ALA A 28 -16.75 0.81 -27.31
CA ALA A 28 -18.21 0.88 -27.15
C ALA A 28 -18.80 -0.11 -26.12
N ARG A 29 -17.95 -0.97 -25.53
CA ARG A 29 -18.31 -2.01 -24.55
C ARG A 29 -17.89 -1.72 -23.11
N THR A 30 -17.20 -0.61 -22.84
CA THR A 30 -16.74 -0.34 -21.48
C THR A 30 -17.85 0.22 -20.60
N PRO A 31 -18.18 -0.45 -19.48
CA PRO A 31 -19.30 -0.04 -18.64
C PRO A 31 -19.05 1.33 -18.01
N ALA A 32 -20.11 2.13 -17.89
CA ALA A 32 -20.07 3.54 -17.52
C ALA A 32 -19.45 3.83 -16.14
N PHE A 33 -19.35 2.84 -15.26
CA PHE A 33 -18.67 3.00 -13.97
C PHE A 33 -17.14 3.00 -14.12
N ILE A 34 -16.58 2.24 -15.07
CA ILE A 34 -15.13 2.16 -15.32
C ILE A 34 -14.65 3.48 -15.91
N THR A 35 -15.42 4.06 -16.84
CA THR A 35 -15.11 5.38 -17.40
C THR A 35 -15.16 6.48 -16.33
N LYS A 36 -16.11 6.42 -15.40
CA LYS A 36 -16.18 7.32 -14.23
C LYS A 36 -14.97 7.15 -13.31
N LEU A 37 -14.57 5.90 -13.02
CA LEU A 37 -13.43 5.60 -12.16
C LEU A 37 -12.11 6.04 -12.82
N SER A 38 -11.92 5.79 -14.12
CA SER A 38 -10.77 6.27 -14.89
C SER A 38 -10.60 7.80 -14.85
N LYS A 39 -11.71 8.54 -14.85
CA LYS A 39 -11.72 10.00 -14.83
C LYS A 39 -11.54 10.59 -13.42
N ALA A 40 -11.78 9.82 -12.35
CA ALA A 40 -11.71 10.34 -11.00
C ALA A 40 -10.27 10.63 -10.54
N ARG A 41 -10.15 11.47 -9.50
CA ARG A 41 -8.85 11.95 -9.01
C ARG A 41 -8.03 10.75 -8.50
N PRO A 42 -6.75 10.64 -8.85
CA PRO A 42 -5.92 9.52 -8.38
C PRO A 42 -5.92 9.39 -6.85
N ILE A 43 -5.91 10.52 -6.13
CA ILE A 43 -5.91 10.54 -4.67
C ILE A 43 -7.19 10.00 -4.03
N THR A 44 -8.32 9.96 -4.75
CA THR A 44 -9.57 9.40 -4.22
C THR A 44 -9.69 7.91 -4.50
N ILE A 45 -9.04 7.39 -5.55
CA ILE A 45 -9.18 6.00 -5.97
C ILE A 45 -8.03 5.13 -5.44
N ILE A 46 -6.79 5.62 -5.53
CA ILE A 46 -5.60 4.86 -5.12
C ILE A 46 -5.69 4.40 -3.66
N PRO A 47 -6.00 5.25 -2.66
CA PRO A 47 -6.07 4.78 -1.27
C PRO A 47 -7.22 3.79 -1.06
N VAL A 48 -8.37 3.99 -1.72
CA VAL A 48 -9.50 3.06 -1.65
C VAL A 48 -9.09 1.69 -2.19
N ALA A 49 -8.45 1.65 -3.37
CA ALA A 49 -7.96 0.42 -3.97
C ALA A 49 -6.95 -0.29 -3.06
N VAL A 50 -5.96 0.43 -2.53
CA VAL A 50 -4.94 -0.12 -1.62
C VAL A 50 -5.58 -0.68 -0.35
N CYS A 51 -6.50 0.05 0.29
CA CYS A 51 -7.20 -0.42 1.48
C CYS A 51 -8.05 -1.66 1.19
N THR A 52 -8.74 -1.72 0.04
CA THR A 52 -9.54 -2.89 -0.33
C THR A 52 -8.68 -4.14 -0.56
N ILE A 53 -7.54 -4.00 -1.23
CA ILE A 53 -6.61 -5.11 -1.47
C ILE A 53 -6.02 -5.59 -0.14
N ALA A 54 -5.56 -4.66 0.71
CA ALA A 54 -5.02 -5.00 2.03
C ALA A 54 -6.06 -5.73 2.90
N ALA A 55 -7.31 -5.26 2.91
CA ALA A 55 -8.40 -5.93 3.63
C ALA A 55 -8.66 -7.34 3.07
N PHE A 56 -8.72 -7.51 1.75
CA PHE A 56 -8.93 -8.81 1.12
C PHE A 56 -7.81 -9.81 1.44
N CYS A 57 -6.54 -9.36 1.43
CA CYS A 57 -5.40 -10.18 1.82
C CYS A 57 -5.40 -10.52 3.33
N PHE A 58 -6.07 -9.73 4.16
CA PHE A 58 -6.16 -9.97 5.61
C PHE A 58 -7.25 -11.00 5.98
N VAL A 59 -8.31 -11.14 5.18
CA VAL A 59 -9.39 -12.13 5.39
C VAL A 59 -8.87 -13.57 5.59
N PRO A 60 -7.99 -14.14 4.73
CA PRO A 60 -7.50 -15.50 4.92
C PRO A 60 -6.61 -15.66 6.15
N LEU A 61 -5.99 -14.58 6.65
CA LEU A 61 -5.16 -14.62 7.87
C LEU A 61 -6.02 -14.70 9.14
N MET A 62 -7.18 -14.06 9.16
CA MET A 62 -8.09 -14.07 10.31
C MET A 62 -8.75 -15.44 10.56
N GLY A 63 -8.78 -16.31 9.55
CA GLY A 63 -9.35 -17.67 9.63
C GLY A 63 -8.37 -18.76 10.04
N GLN A 64 -7.07 -18.45 10.18
CA GLN A 64 -6.06 -19.44 10.56
C GLN A 64 -6.17 -19.80 12.05
N LYS A 65 -6.89 -20.88 12.34
CA LYS A 65 -7.07 -21.43 13.70
C LYS A 65 -5.83 -22.14 14.26
N GLY A 66 -4.78 -22.28 13.46
CA GLY A 66 -3.52 -22.92 13.85
C GLY A 66 -2.35 -22.08 13.39
N LEU A 67 -1.98 -21.07 14.18
CA LEU A 67 -0.69 -20.42 14.01
C LEU A 67 0.40 -21.50 14.17
N PRO A 68 1.46 -21.49 13.33
CA PRO A 68 2.59 -22.40 13.49
C PRO A 68 3.11 -22.36 14.94
N SER A 69 3.58 -23.50 15.46
CA SER A 69 4.19 -23.57 16.80
C SER A 69 5.37 -22.61 16.96
N THR A 70 5.98 -22.19 15.85
CA THR A 70 7.03 -21.17 15.79
C THR A 70 6.56 -19.76 16.13
N MET A 71 5.25 -19.51 16.15
CA MET A 71 4.65 -18.25 16.60
C MET A 71 4.24 -18.27 18.08
N SER A 72 4.53 -19.35 18.80
CA SER A 72 4.39 -19.36 20.26
C SER A 72 5.35 -18.35 20.91
N PRO A 73 4.94 -17.65 21.98
CA PRO A 73 5.77 -16.61 22.61
C PRO A 73 7.11 -17.17 23.11
N GLU A 74 7.13 -18.40 23.58
CA GLU A 74 8.35 -19.10 24.01
C GLU A 74 9.31 -19.34 22.85
N HIS A 75 8.80 -19.80 21.70
CA HIS A 75 9.64 -20.02 20.52
C HIS A 75 10.18 -18.71 19.94
N VAL A 76 9.37 -17.66 19.93
CA VAL A 76 9.80 -16.33 19.47
C VAL A 76 10.88 -15.75 20.40
N ALA A 77 10.75 -15.91 21.71
CA ALA A 77 11.77 -15.49 22.68
C ALA A 77 13.08 -16.27 22.49
N ALA A 78 13.00 -17.59 22.35
CA ALA A 78 14.17 -18.45 22.09
C ALA A 78 14.85 -18.09 20.75
N GLN A 79 14.07 -17.88 19.69
CA GLN A 79 14.59 -17.48 18.39
C GLN A 79 15.25 -16.09 18.44
N ARG A 80 14.65 -15.13 19.16
CA ARG A 80 15.23 -13.80 19.38
C ARG A 80 16.56 -13.87 20.12
N ALA A 81 16.66 -14.70 21.16
CA ALA A 81 17.91 -14.94 21.88
C ALA A 81 18.97 -15.58 20.97
N TYR A 82 18.59 -16.58 20.18
CA TYR A 82 19.47 -17.21 19.18
C TYR A 82 19.99 -16.20 18.15
N MET A 83 19.13 -15.35 17.58
CA MET A 83 19.52 -14.33 16.62
C MET A 83 20.50 -13.31 17.21
N ARG A 84 20.34 -12.99 18.50
CA ARG A 84 21.27 -12.12 19.25
C ARG A 84 22.61 -12.78 19.49
N TYR A 85 22.60 -14.05 19.86
CA TYR A 85 23.82 -14.83 20.06
C TYR A 85 24.65 -14.89 18.76
N HIS A 86 23.98 -15.08 17.62
CA HIS A 86 24.62 -15.07 16.30
C HIS A 86 24.84 -13.67 15.70
N ASN A 87 24.64 -12.60 16.47
CA ASN A 87 24.86 -11.21 16.06
C ASN A 87 24.14 -10.82 14.76
N MET A 88 22.94 -11.36 14.52
CA MET A 88 22.16 -11.05 13.32
C MET A 88 21.69 -9.59 13.33
N ASN A 89 21.89 -8.91 12.20
CA ASN A 89 21.55 -7.50 11.99
C ASN A 89 22.04 -6.57 13.13
N PRO A 90 23.36 -6.38 13.27
CA PRO A 90 23.98 -5.75 14.44
C PRO A 90 23.89 -4.22 14.48
N ILE A 91 23.61 -3.56 13.36
CA ILE A 91 23.65 -2.08 13.28
C ILE A 91 22.29 -1.49 13.67
N PHE A 92 21.21 -2.00 13.07
CA PHE A 92 19.86 -1.45 13.27
C PHE A 92 18.85 -2.49 13.76
N GLY A 93 19.24 -3.77 13.81
CA GLY A 93 18.33 -4.87 14.11
C GLY A 93 18.44 -5.40 15.54
N ILE A 94 18.06 -6.67 15.68
CA ILE A 94 17.81 -7.34 16.96
C ILE A 94 19.06 -7.46 17.87
N SER A 95 20.24 -7.44 17.26
CA SER A 95 21.54 -7.50 17.95
C SER A 95 22.14 -6.13 18.23
N SER A 96 21.51 -5.04 17.78
CA SER A 96 22.01 -3.69 17.99
C SER A 96 21.98 -3.28 19.46
N LYS A 97 22.90 -2.38 19.83
CA LYS A 97 22.99 -1.84 21.20
C LYS A 97 21.66 -1.21 21.65
N ARG A 98 20.98 -0.51 20.74
CA ARG A 98 19.67 0.11 20.99
C ARG A 98 18.57 -0.93 21.25
N ALA A 99 18.55 -2.03 20.49
CA ALA A 99 17.57 -3.09 20.66
C ALA A 99 17.81 -3.93 21.94
N ARG A 100 19.06 -4.05 22.39
CA ARG A 100 19.39 -4.70 23.67
C ARG A 100 19.01 -3.85 24.87
N ALA A 101 19.24 -2.53 24.80
CA ALA A 101 18.86 -1.61 25.87
C ALA A 101 17.35 -1.35 26.00
N ALA A 102 16.57 -1.66 24.96
CA ALA A 102 15.13 -1.44 24.93
C ALA A 102 14.29 -2.65 25.36
N ASP A 103 14.88 -3.85 25.43
CA ASP A 103 14.20 -4.96 26.07
C ASP A 103 14.46 -4.88 27.57
N PRO A 104 13.43 -5.01 28.43
CA PRO A 104 13.68 -5.30 29.83
C PRO A 104 14.43 -6.64 29.87
N ASP A 105 15.57 -6.65 30.57
CA ASP A 105 16.26 -7.89 30.88
C ASP A 105 15.27 -8.88 31.53
N PRO A 106 15.41 -10.20 31.30
CA PRO A 106 14.63 -11.18 32.05
C PRO A 106 14.85 -11.06 33.56
#